data_AF-A0AAD9UHM1-F1
#
_entry.id   AF-A0AAD9UHM1-F1
#
_cell.length_a   1.000
_cell.length_b   1.000
_cell.length_c   1.000
_cell.angle_alpha   90.00
_cell.angle_beta   90.00
_cell.angle_gamma   90.00
#
_symmetry.space_group_name_H-M   'P 1'
#
loop_
_entity.id
_entity.type
_entity.pdbx_description
1 polymer ?
#
loop_
_entity_poly.entity_id
_entity_poly.type
_entity_poly.pdbx_seq_one_letter_code
_entity_poly.pdbx_strand_id
1 'polypeptide(L)'
;MSVVAVTVWLCVVAAMAAASPTESPTNNFPLDLEELAKLGIDTDKLLDYLKRLAEGNYMCGVRDVPGMQRHFLRNSTPTCNDGSPAG
;
A
#
# COMPACT_ATOMS: atom_id res chain seq x y z
N MET A 1 -33.05 27.23 23.11
CA MET A 1 -32.21 26.21 22.44
C MET A 1 -31.81 25.21 23.51
N SER A 2 -32.26 23.96 23.39
CA SER A 2 -32.24 22.98 24.47
C SER A 2 -30.83 22.42 24.70
N VAL A 3 -30.36 22.43 25.95
CA VAL A 3 -29.03 21.94 26.38
C VAL A 3 -28.77 20.50 25.93
N VAL A 4 -29.85 19.72 25.78
CA VAL A 4 -29.85 18.33 25.32
C VAL A 4 -29.40 18.21 23.85
N ALA A 5 -29.71 19.18 23.00
CA ALA A 5 -29.34 19.13 21.59
C ALA A 5 -27.83 19.35 21.40
N VAL A 6 -27.21 20.19 22.24
CA VAL A 6 -25.78 20.49 22.18
C VAL A 6 -24.95 19.32 22.69
N THR A 7 -25.41 18.66 23.76
CA THR A 7 -24.70 17.48 24.31
C THR A 7 -24.77 16.28 23.37
N VAL A 8 -25.93 16.02 22.75
CA VAL A 8 -26.06 14.95 21.75
C VAL A 8 -25.17 15.21 20.54
N TRP A 9 -25.11 16.45 20.05
CA TRP A 9 -24.25 16.80 18.92
C TRP A 9 -22.76 16.66 19.26
N LEU A 10 -22.34 17.09 20.45
CA LEU A 10 -20.96 16.90 20.92
C LEU A 10 -20.58 15.41 21.01
N CYS A 11 -21.49 14.55 21.49
CA CYS A 11 -21.25 13.11 21.57
C CYS A 11 -21.10 12.46 20.19
N VAL A 12 -21.90 12.89 19.20
CA VAL A 12 -21.80 12.36 17.83
C VAL A 12 -20.49 12.79 17.16
N VAL A 13 -20.08 14.04 17.33
CA VAL A 13 -18.81 14.54 16.77
C VAL A 13 -17.60 13.86 17.42
N ALA A 14 -17.65 13.61 18.73
CA ALA A 14 -16.59 12.87 19.44
C ALA A 14 -16.49 11.40 18.99
N ALA A 15 -17.61 10.73 18.70
CA ALA A 15 -17.62 9.36 18.21
C ALA A 15 -17.04 9.22 16.79
N MET A 16 -17.23 10.23 15.94
CA MET A 16 -16.67 10.23 14.58
C MET A 16 -15.16 10.54 14.55
N ALA A 17 -14.65 11.32 15.51
CA ALA A 17 -13.22 11.64 15.61
C ALA A 17 -12.35 10.48 16.15
N ALA A 18 -12.97 9.46 16.76
CA ALA A 18 -12.29 8.28 17.30
C ALA A 18 -12.18 7.11 16.30
N ALA A 19 -12.74 7.24 15.09
CA ALA A 19 -12.52 6.29 14.01
C ALA A 19 -11.17 6.57 13.37
N SER A 20 -10.10 6.16 14.05
CA SER A 20 -8.80 5.96 13.43
C SER A 20 -8.94 4.98 12.26
N PRO A 21 -8.14 5.10 11.19
CA PRO A 21 -8.04 4.04 10.20
C PRO A 21 -7.60 2.78 10.95
N THR A 22 -8.51 1.82 11.07
CA THR A 22 -8.22 0.50 11.60
C THR A 22 -7.13 -0.11 10.74
N GLU A 23 -5.97 -0.40 11.36
CA GLU A 23 -4.98 -1.28 10.76
C GLU A 23 -5.70 -2.50 10.21
N SER A 24 -5.45 -2.80 8.92
CA SER A 24 -5.87 -4.07 8.33
C SER A 24 -5.37 -5.17 9.26
N PRO A 25 -6.22 -6.10 9.74
CA PRO A 25 -5.73 -7.24 10.51
C PRO A 25 -4.70 -7.92 9.62
N THR A 26 -3.44 -7.91 10.06
CA THR A 26 -2.39 -8.68 9.40
C THR A 26 -2.75 -10.12 9.68
N ASN A 27 -3.47 -10.73 8.74
CA ASN A 27 -3.81 -12.14 8.74
C ASN A 27 -2.52 -12.94 8.51
N ASN A 28 -1.63 -12.92 9.50
CA ASN A 28 -0.39 -13.69 9.51
C ASN A 28 -0.77 -15.11 9.90
N PHE A 29 -0.93 -15.99 8.90
CA PHE A 29 -1.07 -17.42 9.11
C PHE A 29 0.33 -18.05 9.08
N PRO A 30 0.91 -18.45 10.23
CA PRO A 30 2.17 -19.16 10.23
C PRO A 30 1.97 -20.53 9.57
N LEU A 31 2.75 -20.83 8.53
CA LEU A 31 2.70 -22.09 7.81
C LEU A 31 3.75 -23.05 8.42
N ASP A 32 3.32 -24.14 9.05
CA ASP A 32 4.22 -25.17 9.58
C ASP A 32 4.52 -26.24 8.52
N LEU A 33 5.69 -26.13 7.90
CA LEU A 33 6.11 -27.03 6.83
C LEU A 33 6.31 -28.48 7.30
N GLU A 34 6.66 -28.71 8.57
CA GLU A 34 6.85 -30.08 9.10
C GLU A 34 5.53 -30.81 9.23
N GLU A 35 4.47 -30.12 9.66
CA GLU A 35 3.14 -30.71 9.79
C GLU A 35 2.53 -31.03 8.43
N LEU A 36 2.74 -30.16 7.43
CA LEU A 36 2.31 -30.41 6.06
C LEU A 36 3.06 -31.59 5.42
N ALA A 37 4.36 -31.74 5.69
CA ALA A 37 5.13 -32.90 5.24
C ALA A 37 4.61 -34.21 5.85
N LYS A 38 4.20 -34.20 7.13
CA LYS A 38 3.59 -35.36 7.81
C LYS A 38 2.23 -35.75 7.21
N LEU A 39 1.51 -34.79 6.62
CA LEU A 39 0.26 -35.02 5.89
C LEU A 39 0.49 -35.52 4.45
N GLY A 40 1.75 -35.71 4.04
CA GLY A 40 2.11 -36.17 2.69
C GLY A 40 2.04 -35.06 1.63
N ILE A 41 2.00 -33.79 2.04
CA ILE A 41 2.03 -32.66 1.12
C ILE A 41 3.49 -32.40 0.73
N ASP A 42 3.73 -32.30 -0.57
CA ASP A 42 5.02 -31.91 -1.14
C ASP A 42 5.25 -30.41 -0.89
N THR A 43 6.04 -30.11 0.15
CA THR A 43 6.32 -28.76 0.63
C THR A 43 7.01 -27.89 -0.43
N ASP A 44 7.85 -28.49 -1.27
CA ASP A 44 8.59 -27.78 -2.31
C ASP A 44 7.64 -27.27 -3.39
N LYS A 45 6.68 -28.11 -3.81
CA LYS A 45 5.62 -27.69 -4.73
C LYS A 45 4.70 -26.64 -4.12
N LEU A 46 4.35 -26.78 -2.84
CA LEU A 46 3.50 -25.81 -2.16
C LEU A 46 4.17 -24.43 -2.10
N LEU A 47 5.46 -24.39 -1.75
CA LEU A 47 6.25 -23.16 -1.73
C LEU A 47 6.35 -22.52 -3.11
N ASP A 48 6.55 -23.32 -4.17
CA ASP A 48 6.57 -22.80 -5.55
C ASP A 48 5.21 -22.19 -5.95
N TYR A 49 4.10 -22.83 -5.57
CA TYR A 49 2.76 -22.28 -5.80
C TYR A 49 2.49 -21.00 -5.01
N LEU A 50 2.86 -20.95 -3.73
CA LEU A 50 2.73 -19.76 -2.90
C LEU A 50 3.57 -18.61 -3.45
N LYS A 51 4.77 -18.89 -3.94
CA LYS A 51 5.63 -17.92 -4.59
C LYS A 51 5.01 -17.38 -5.88
N ARG A 52 4.47 -18.24 -6.74
CA ARG A 52 3.76 -17.81 -7.96
C ARG A 52 2.50 -17.01 -7.66
N LEU A 53 1.75 -17.37 -6.61
CA LEU A 53 0.58 -16.62 -6.16
C LEU A 53 0.97 -15.24 -5.61
N ALA A 54 2.06 -15.18 -4.84
CA ALA A 54 2.62 -13.92 -4.39
C ALA A 54 3.03 -13.06 -5.59
N GLU A 55 3.85 -13.57 -6.50
CA GLU A 55 4.33 -12.85 -7.69
C GLU A 55 3.21 -12.41 -8.65
N GLY A 56 2.16 -13.24 -8.80
CA GLY A 56 1.06 -12.99 -9.74
C GLY A 56 -0.06 -12.09 -9.21
N ASN A 57 -0.47 -12.23 -7.95
CA ASN A 57 -1.59 -11.47 -7.38
C ASN A 57 -1.14 -10.22 -6.61
N TYR A 58 0.08 -10.24 -6.07
CA TYR A 58 0.59 -9.17 -5.24
C TYR A 58 1.93 -8.70 -5.81
N MET A 59 1.97 -7.50 -6.39
CA MET A 59 3.25 -6.87 -6.78
C MET A 59 4.03 -6.41 -5.52
N CYS A 60 4.33 -7.34 -4.62
CA CYS A 60 5.04 -7.17 -3.35
C CYS A 60 6.57 -7.21 -3.51
N GLY A 61 7.08 -7.27 -4.74
CA GLY A 61 8.50 -7.09 -5.01
C GLY A 61 8.91 -5.62 -4.93
N VAL A 62 10.19 -5.36 -4.67
CA VAL A 62 10.81 -4.04 -4.86
C VAL A 62 10.62 -3.68 -6.32
N ARG A 63 9.60 -2.88 -6.63
CA ARG A 63 9.46 -2.30 -7.96
C ARG A 63 10.59 -1.29 -8.08
N ASP A 64 11.45 -1.47 -9.09
CA ASP A 64 12.24 -0.36 -9.58
C ASP A 64 11.27 0.77 -9.87
N VAL A 65 11.25 1.78 -8.99
CA VAL A 65 10.48 2.99 -9.22
C VAL A 65 11.14 3.60 -10.45
N PRO A 66 10.45 3.69 -11.60
CA PRO A 66 11.07 4.25 -12.79
C PRO A 66 11.55 5.65 -12.41
N GLY A 67 12.87 5.85 -12.42
CA GLY A 67 13.47 7.11 -12.01
C GLY A 67 12.86 8.25 -12.81
N MET A 68 12.68 9.41 -12.17
CA MET A 68 12.19 10.59 -12.87
C MET A 68 13.09 10.88 -14.08
N GLN A 69 12.51 10.82 -15.28
CA GLN A 69 13.22 11.10 -16.52
C GLN A 69 13.12 12.59 -16.85
N ARG A 70 14.20 13.13 -17.42
CA ARG A 70 14.24 14.54 -17.82
C ARG A 70 13.51 14.71 -19.16
N HIS A 71 12.57 15.63 -19.21
CA HIS A 71 11.87 16.01 -20.43
C HIS A 71 12.03 17.50 -20.65
N PHE A 72 12.56 17.93 -21.80
CA PHE A 72 12.65 19.35 -22.11
C PHE A 72 11.32 19.90 -22.63
N LEU A 73 11.05 21.17 -22.35
CA LEU A 73 9.93 21.89 -22.94
C LEU A 73 10.10 21.91 -24.47
N ARG A 74 9.01 21.64 -25.21
CA ARG A 74 9.04 21.66 -26.68
C ARG A 74 9.29 23.06 -27.24
N ASN A 75 8.89 24.08 -26.50
CA ASN A 75 9.15 25.47 -26.83
C ASN A 75 10.49 25.89 -26.21
N SER A 76 11.45 26.30 -27.04
CA SER A 76 12.80 26.69 -26.62
C SER A 76 12.91 28.15 -26.17
N THR A 77 11.82 28.93 -26.24
CA THR A 77 11.78 30.31 -25.74
C THR A 77 11.93 30.41 -24.22
N PRO A 78 11.25 29.57 -23.40
CA PRO A 78 11.54 29.49 -21.97
C PRO A 78 12.88 28.78 -21.74
N THR A 79 13.85 29.53 -21.24
CA THR A 79 15.18 29.05 -20.88
C THR A 79 15.46 29.25 -19.39
N CYS A 80 16.44 28.52 -18.87
CA CYS A 80 17.04 28.79 -17.58
C CYS A 80 17.85 30.10 -17.59
N ASN A 81 18.33 30.54 -16.42
CA ASN A 81 19.12 31.77 -16.27
C ASN A 81 20.45 31.76 -17.06
N ASP A 82 20.95 30.57 -17.38
CA ASP A 82 22.17 30.33 -18.17
C ASP A 82 21.88 30.21 -19.68
N GLY A 83 20.62 30.31 -20.10
CA GLY A 83 20.19 30.13 -21.48
C GLY A 83 20.01 28.67 -21.90
N SER A 84 20.18 27.70 -21.00
CA SER A 84 19.96 26.29 -21.31
C SER A 84 18.46 25.96 -21.45
N PRO A 85 18.09 24.90 -22.21
CA PRO A 85 16.70 24.48 -22.35
C PRO A 85 16.08 24.06 -21.01
N ALA A 86 14.91 24.62 -20.71
CA ALA A 86 14.12 24.22 -19.55
C ALA A 86 13.34 22.91 -19.82
N GLY A 87 12.97 22.19 -18.75
CA GLY A 87 12.33 20.88 -18.84
C GLY A 87 11.71 20.42 -17.53
#